data_AF-A0A7Z9K7V5-F1
#
_entry.id   AF-A0A7Z9K7V5-F1
#
_cell.length_a   1.000
_cell.length_b   1.000
_cell.length_c   1.000
_cell.angle_alpha   90.00
_cell.angle_beta   90.00
_cell.angle_gamma   90.00
#
_symmetry.space_group_name_H-M   'P 1'
#
loop_
_entity.id
_entity.type
_entity.pdbx_description
1 polymer ?
#
loop_
_entity_poly.entity_id
_entity_poly.type
_entity_poly.pdbx_seq_one_letter_code
_entity_poly.pdbx_strand_id
1 'polypeptide(L)'
;MPIAARVIFSSEPIVSISGFLGPQPSGKKIRSLNRDWVLEVSRDRLLQDILRSAVLNGPEFERILTAIRRWLLEVAAFDEDLRTVVPLEFCVSMAHQAYLTEYAYYAGEGELNILKKIWDALLAKVNTKQGLLDPDRVTLAISASYISLGDWMKEIPETLNEGPIGTLFKSQILDRRVEEGLLGGIEVLSSVTDATSVKVQKQYEENPFPRWSVLSPNKTSTVGETLQSLFPYFKAPETLFERCSILIPGCGTGQQPIQEALRYPTCQLTAIDLSSKSLAFAMRRSDEYGISNLRFLQGDILNLKDGEGQFDVINCTGVLHHMADPIAGWKILLSSLSPDGLMKIGLYSEYARRHVVDVRQWISTQNLQPTEDAIRETRRLILDTPEGDAKRHVLAYNDFYSISGARDLMFHVEEHTFTFPEIDDALRNLGLECIGLQLSRPEIGETYKRMFPGDPNMTNFNNWHDFEKIYPDSFSSMY
;
A
#
# COMPACT_ATOMS: atom_id res chain seq x y z
N MET A 1 -11.08 -22.86 -16.71
CA MET A 1 -10.60 -21.52 -16.36
C MET A 1 -10.75 -21.38 -14.86
N PRO A 2 -9.69 -21.08 -14.11
CA PRO A 2 -9.79 -20.83 -12.66
C PRO A 2 -10.92 -19.84 -12.37
N ILE A 3 -11.65 -20.01 -11.27
CA ILE A 3 -12.67 -19.04 -10.84
C ILE A 3 -12.03 -17.67 -10.66
N ALA A 4 -10.82 -17.62 -10.09
CA ALA A 4 -10.01 -16.41 -10.00
C ALA A 4 -9.88 -15.72 -11.36
N ALA A 5 -9.55 -16.48 -12.41
CA ALA A 5 -9.42 -15.92 -13.75
C ALA A 5 -10.78 -15.49 -14.35
N ARG A 6 -11.89 -16.15 -14.00
CA ARG A 6 -13.23 -15.71 -14.42
C ARG A 6 -13.68 -14.44 -13.70
N VAL A 7 -13.31 -14.27 -12.43
CA VAL A 7 -13.66 -13.11 -11.60
C VAL A 7 -12.74 -11.92 -11.90
N ILE A 8 -11.45 -12.15 -12.13
CA ILE A 8 -10.44 -11.11 -12.39
C ILE A 8 -10.49 -10.62 -13.85
N PHE A 9 -10.80 -11.50 -14.81
CA PHE A 9 -10.73 -11.17 -16.24
C PHE A 9 -12.09 -11.10 -16.96
N SER A 10 -13.24 -11.13 -16.26
CA SER A 10 -14.52 -10.89 -16.94
C SER A 10 -14.71 -9.41 -17.24
N SER A 11 -14.99 -9.10 -18.51
CA SER A 11 -15.40 -7.77 -18.99
C SER A 11 -16.86 -7.42 -18.67
N GLU A 12 -17.64 -8.39 -18.20
CA GLU A 12 -18.91 -8.08 -17.55
C GLU A 12 -18.60 -7.52 -16.17
N PRO A 13 -19.15 -6.36 -15.80
CA PRO A 13 -19.03 -5.92 -14.43
C PRO A 13 -19.55 -7.06 -13.55
N ILE A 14 -18.99 -7.13 -12.35
CA ILE A 14 -19.39 -8.01 -11.25
C ILE A 14 -20.91 -7.89 -10.92
N VAL A 15 -21.69 -7.13 -11.70
CA VAL A 15 -23.14 -7.24 -11.92
C VAL A 15 -23.61 -8.68 -12.21
N SER A 16 -22.82 -9.57 -12.82
CA SER A 16 -23.19 -11.01 -12.89
C SER A 16 -23.22 -11.68 -11.50
N ILE A 17 -22.47 -11.16 -10.53
CA ILE A 17 -22.53 -11.60 -9.12
C ILE A 17 -23.81 -11.11 -8.44
N SER A 18 -24.52 -10.10 -8.95
CA SER A 18 -25.89 -9.77 -8.48
C SER A 18 -26.94 -10.84 -8.88
N GLY A 19 -26.64 -11.69 -9.86
CA GLY A 19 -27.40 -12.91 -10.14
C GLY A 19 -27.15 -14.02 -9.12
N PHE A 20 -25.97 -14.04 -8.48
CA PHE A 20 -25.57 -15.01 -7.45
C PHE A 20 -25.84 -14.51 -6.02
N LEU A 21 -25.82 -13.18 -5.83
CA LEU A 21 -26.31 -12.41 -4.70
C LEU A 21 -27.61 -11.74 -5.15
N GLY A 22 -28.73 -12.48 -5.13
CA GLY A 22 -30.01 -12.03 -5.70
C GLY A 22 -30.42 -10.59 -5.32
N PRO A 23 -31.36 -9.97 -6.07
CA PRO A 23 -31.54 -8.51 -6.13
C PRO A 23 -31.65 -7.87 -4.75
N GLN A 24 -30.96 -6.76 -4.55
CA GLN A 24 -31.00 -5.94 -3.33
C GLN A 24 -32.28 -5.08 -3.32
N PRO A 25 -33.18 -5.24 -2.32
CA PRO A 25 -34.08 -4.20 -1.91
C PRO A 25 -33.52 -3.52 -0.64
N SER A 26 -33.71 -2.21 -0.58
CA SER A 26 -33.49 -1.36 0.58
C SER A 26 -33.71 -2.07 1.94
N GLY A 27 -32.62 -2.33 2.67
CA GLY A 27 -32.63 -2.39 4.13
C GLY A 27 -32.85 -3.71 4.86
N LYS A 28 -32.74 -4.92 4.27
CA LYS A 28 -32.80 -6.19 5.06
C LYS A 28 -31.89 -7.32 4.53
N LYS A 29 -31.09 -7.88 5.45
CA LYS A 29 -30.31 -9.16 5.45
C LYS A 29 -29.67 -9.60 4.13
N ILE A 30 -28.33 -9.62 4.09
CA ILE A 30 -27.53 -10.31 3.06
C ILE A 30 -28.08 -11.74 2.91
N ARG A 31 -28.57 -12.12 1.71
CA ARG A 31 -28.97 -13.50 1.43
C ARG A 31 -27.75 -14.41 1.61
N SER A 32 -27.97 -15.59 2.19
CA SER A 32 -26.93 -16.61 2.43
C SER A 32 -26.15 -16.90 1.14
N LEU A 33 -24.81 -16.84 1.20
CA LEU A 33 -23.94 -17.27 0.12
C LEU A 33 -24.28 -18.70 -0.31
N ASN A 34 -24.19 -18.98 -1.62
CA ASN A 34 -24.32 -20.35 -2.11
C ASN A 34 -23.12 -21.17 -1.61
N ARG A 35 -23.39 -22.14 -0.72
CA ARG A 35 -22.39 -23.03 -0.10
C ARG A 35 -21.50 -23.72 -1.13
N ASP A 36 -22.07 -24.30 -2.18
CA ASP A 36 -21.33 -25.08 -3.16
C ASP A 36 -20.36 -24.18 -3.95
N TRP A 37 -20.80 -22.97 -4.24
CA TRP A 37 -19.96 -21.96 -4.88
C TRP A 37 -18.80 -21.53 -3.98
N VAL A 38 -19.03 -21.26 -2.69
CA VAL A 38 -17.94 -20.88 -1.76
C VAL A 38 -16.93 -22.02 -1.65
N LEU A 39 -17.39 -23.28 -1.61
CA LEU A 39 -16.49 -24.44 -1.62
C LEU A 39 -15.70 -24.56 -2.92
N GLU A 40 -16.30 -24.28 -4.08
CA GLU A 40 -15.60 -24.26 -5.37
C GLU A 40 -14.53 -23.17 -5.39
N VAL A 41 -14.88 -21.93 -5.00
CA VAL A 41 -13.97 -20.79 -4.89
C VAL A 41 -12.81 -21.08 -3.93
N SER A 42 -13.11 -21.71 -2.78
CA SER A 42 -12.11 -22.02 -1.77
C SER A 42 -11.04 -22.99 -2.26
N ARG A 43 -11.28 -23.73 -3.35
CA ARG A 43 -10.32 -24.69 -3.93
C ARG A 43 -9.46 -24.07 -5.04
N ASP A 44 -9.72 -22.82 -5.42
CA ASP A 44 -8.93 -22.14 -6.45
C ASP A 44 -7.57 -21.69 -5.89
N ARG A 45 -6.50 -22.37 -6.34
CA ARG A 45 -5.14 -22.09 -5.90
C ARG A 45 -4.62 -20.71 -6.32
N LEU A 46 -5.01 -20.23 -7.51
CA LEU A 46 -4.59 -18.92 -7.97
C LEU A 46 -5.19 -17.82 -7.09
N LEU A 47 -6.47 -17.96 -6.72
CA LEU A 47 -7.10 -17.03 -5.76
C LEU A 47 -6.38 -17.05 -4.41
N GLN A 48 -6.09 -18.25 -3.89
CA GLN A 48 -5.36 -18.41 -2.62
C GLN A 48 -3.97 -17.75 -2.67
N ASP A 49 -3.23 -17.88 -3.76
CA ASP A 49 -1.92 -17.24 -3.94
C ASP A 49 -2.04 -15.71 -3.99
N ILE A 50 -3.04 -15.17 -4.69
CA ILE A 50 -3.25 -13.72 -4.81
C ILE A 50 -3.63 -13.11 -3.46
N LEU A 51 -4.58 -13.73 -2.73
CA LEU A 51 -5.01 -13.30 -1.38
C LEU A 51 -3.85 -13.21 -0.37
N ARG A 52 -2.76 -13.97 -0.59
CA ARG A 52 -1.57 -13.96 0.26
C ARG A 52 -0.51 -12.95 -0.16
N SER A 53 -0.57 -12.45 -1.40
CA SER A 53 0.54 -11.74 -2.03
C SER A 53 0.22 -10.32 -2.48
N ALA A 54 -1.05 -9.93 -2.55
CA ALA A 54 -1.47 -8.58 -2.89
C ALA A 54 -2.81 -8.22 -2.25
N VAL A 55 -3.01 -6.93 -1.97
CA VAL A 55 -4.33 -6.41 -1.62
C VAL A 55 -5.21 -6.48 -2.87
N LEU A 56 -6.26 -7.32 -2.82
CA LEU A 56 -7.33 -7.30 -3.82
C LEU A 56 -8.14 -6.01 -3.71
N ASN A 57 -7.88 -5.08 -4.63
CA ASN A 57 -8.54 -3.79 -4.72
C ASN A 57 -9.84 -3.90 -5.52
N GLY A 58 -10.90 -3.24 -5.05
CA GLY A 58 -12.18 -3.15 -5.74
C GLY A 58 -13.36 -3.32 -4.77
N PRO A 59 -14.43 -2.54 -4.92
CA PRO A 59 -15.51 -2.54 -3.95
C PRO A 59 -16.25 -3.88 -3.92
N GLU A 60 -16.27 -4.62 -5.03
CA GLU A 60 -16.90 -5.92 -5.10
C GLU A 60 -16.06 -7.03 -4.48
N PHE A 61 -14.72 -6.97 -4.60
CA PHE A 61 -13.83 -7.89 -3.90
C PHE A 61 -13.98 -7.75 -2.39
N GLU A 62 -13.96 -6.51 -1.88
CA GLU A 62 -14.16 -6.27 -0.44
C GLU A 62 -15.53 -6.81 0.04
N ARG A 63 -16.61 -6.57 -0.70
CA ARG A 63 -17.95 -7.07 -0.37
C ARG A 63 -18.00 -8.61 -0.33
N ILE A 64 -17.45 -9.27 -1.34
CA ILE A 64 -17.46 -10.74 -1.45
C ILE A 64 -16.59 -11.37 -0.37
N LEU A 65 -15.37 -10.86 -0.16
CA LEU A 65 -14.45 -11.39 0.85
C LEU A 65 -14.97 -11.16 2.27
N THR A 66 -15.62 -10.01 2.54
CA THR A 66 -16.30 -9.77 3.81
C THR A 66 -17.43 -10.79 4.04
N ALA A 67 -18.24 -11.07 3.01
CA ALA A 67 -19.31 -12.07 3.11
C ALA A 67 -18.78 -13.49 3.31
N ILE A 68 -17.72 -13.89 2.58
CA ILE A 68 -17.07 -15.19 2.74
C ILE A 68 -16.48 -15.32 4.16
N ARG A 69 -15.81 -14.27 4.66
CA ARG A 69 -15.25 -14.24 6.02
C ARG A 69 -16.33 -14.44 7.08
N ARG A 70 -17.51 -13.82 6.91
CA ARG A 70 -18.67 -14.02 7.79
C ARG A 70 -19.16 -15.46 7.76
N TRP A 71 -19.33 -16.01 6.57
CA TRP A 71 -19.78 -17.39 6.39
C TRP A 71 -18.81 -18.39 7.00
N LEU A 72 -17.50 -18.20 6.83
CA LEU A 72 -16.47 -19.01 7.46
C LEU A 72 -16.58 -18.98 8.99
N LEU A 73 -16.85 -17.82 9.58
CA LEU A 73 -17.05 -17.68 11.02
C LEU A 73 -18.27 -18.48 11.50
N GLU A 74 -19.37 -18.45 10.75
CA GLU A 74 -20.57 -19.27 11.05
C GLU A 74 -20.28 -20.77 10.94
N VAL A 75 -19.53 -21.20 9.92
CA VAL A 75 -19.08 -22.59 9.76
C VAL A 75 -18.24 -23.02 10.96
N ALA A 76 -17.27 -22.20 11.36
CA ALA A 76 -16.40 -22.49 12.51
C ALA A 76 -17.17 -22.65 13.83
N ALA A 77 -18.27 -21.90 13.99
CA ALA A 77 -19.06 -21.89 15.21
C ALA A 77 -20.15 -22.96 15.27
N PHE A 78 -20.76 -23.30 14.13
CA PHE A 78 -22.05 -24.00 14.12
C PHE A 78 -22.15 -25.20 13.17
N ASP A 79 -21.19 -25.41 12.26
CA ASP A 79 -21.26 -26.48 11.26
C ASP A 79 -19.96 -27.31 11.24
N GLU A 80 -19.92 -28.34 12.09
CA GLU A 80 -18.75 -29.21 12.23
C GLU A 80 -18.41 -29.94 10.93
N ASP A 81 -19.42 -30.41 10.19
CA ASP A 81 -19.23 -31.13 8.94
C ASP A 81 -18.59 -30.21 7.89
N LEU A 82 -19.11 -28.98 7.73
CA LEU A 82 -18.53 -28.01 6.81
C LEU A 82 -17.11 -27.62 7.18
N ARG A 83 -16.84 -27.48 8.47
CA ARG A 83 -15.50 -27.15 8.97
C ARG A 83 -14.45 -28.20 8.56
N THR A 84 -14.84 -29.46 8.36
CA THR A 84 -13.92 -30.52 7.89
C THR A 84 -13.65 -30.49 6.39
N VAL A 85 -14.50 -29.84 5.59
CA VAL A 85 -14.38 -29.84 4.11
C VAL A 85 -13.88 -28.53 3.53
N VAL A 86 -13.92 -27.43 4.29
CA VAL A 86 -13.32 -26.15 3.89
C VAL A 86 -11.79 -26.29 3.92
N PRO A 87 -11.08 -25.97 2.81
CA PRO A 87 -9.62 -26.05 2.77
C PRO A 87 -8.95 -25.12 3.77
N LEU A 88 -8.04 -25.66 4.60
CA LEU A 88 -7.25 -24.88 5.55
C LEU A 88 -6.46 -23.77 4.86
N GLU A 89 -5.89 -24.06 3.69
CA GLU A 89 -5.10 -23.14 2.88
C GLU A 89 -5.90 -21.91 2.46
N PHE A 90 -7.20 -22.08 2.20
CA PHE A 90 -8.08 -20.96 1.88
C PHE A 90 -8.35 -20.09 3.11
N CYS A 91 -8.64 -20.69 4.26
CA CYS A 91 -8.80 -19.94 5.51
C CYS A 91 -7.53 -19.16 5.87
N VAL A 92 -6.35 -19.78 5.70
CA VAL A 92 -5.05 -19.12 5.87
C VAL A 92 -4.89 -17.95 4.88
N SER A 93 -5.28 -18.14 3.62
CA SER A 93 -5.21 -17.09 2.61
C SER A 93 -6.14 -15.91 2.94
N MET A 94 -7.35 -16.18 3.44
CA MET A 94 -8.27 -15.14 3.94
C MET A 94 -7.69 -14.38 5.13
N ALA A 95 -6.98 -15.06 6.04
CA ALA A 95 -6.31 -14.41 7.16
C ALA A 95 -5.15 -13.52 6.73
N HIS A 96 -4.35 -13.95 5.74
CA HIS A 96 -3.32 -13.10 5.13
C HIS A 96 -3.94 -11.87 4.46
N GLN A 97 -5.01 -12.03 3.68
CA GLN A 97 -5.70 -10.91 3.06
C GLN A 97 -6.24 -9.91 4.09
N ALA A 98 -6.82 -10.41 5.19
CA ALA A 98 -7.27 -9.57 6.30
C ALA A 98 -6.10 -8.82 6.94
N TYR A 99 -4.95 -9.49 7.14
CA TYR A 99 -3.76 -8.86 7.70
C TYR A 99 -3.16 -7.80 6.75
N LEU A 100 -3.08 -8.08 5.45
CA LEU A 100 -2.59 -7.14 4.42
C LEU A 100 -3.46 -5.89 4.29
N THR A 101 -4.76 -6.02 4.52
CA THR A 101 -5.69 -4.90 4.56
C THR A 101 -5.78 -4.24 5.94
N GLU A 102 -5.00 -4.72 6.92
CA GLU A 102 -5.02 -4.26 8.31
C GLU A 102 -6.42 -4.34 8.93
N TYR A 103 -7.11 -5.45 8.64
CA TYR A 103 -8.46 -5.74 9.11
C TYR A 103 -9.47 -4.65 8.72
N ALA A 104 -9.32 -4.09 7.51
CA ALA A 104 -10.25 -3.09 6.98
C ALA A 104 -11.68 -3.61 6.75
N TYR A 105 -11.86 -4.93 6.61
CA TYR A 105 -13.19 -5.49 6.41
C TYR A 105 -14.04 -5.33 7.68
N TYR A 106 -15.19 -4.69 7.54
CA TYR A 106 -16.13 -4.46 8.65
C TYR A 106 -16.60 -5.77 9.31
N ALA A 107 -16.57 -5.80 10.63
CA ALA A 107 -17.12 -6.88 11.45
C ALA A 107 -18.18 -6.32 12.42
N GLY A 108 -19.39 -6.87 12.37
CA GLY A 108 -20.48 -6.45 13.25
C GLY A 108 -20.43 -7.10 14.64
N GLU A 109 -21.16 -6.55 15.61
CA GLU A 109 -21.19 -7.06 16.99
C GLU A 109 -21.56 -8.55 17.09
N GLY A 110 -22.47 -9.03 16.24
CA GLY A 110 -22.85 -10.44 16.18
C GLY A 110 -21.68 -11.35 15.82
N GLU A 111 -20.85 -10.93 14.85
CA GLU A 111 -19.64 -11.66 14.46
C GLU A 111 -18.62 -11.65 15.59
N LEU A 112 -18.38 -10.50 16.20
CA LEU A 112 -17.42 -10.36 17.31
C LEU A 112 -17.82 -11.23 18.52
N ASN A 113 -19.12 -11.37 18.80
CA ASN A 113 -19.62 -12.25 19.85
C ASN A 113 -19.40 -13.74 19.54
N ILE A 114 -19.52 -14.15 18.28
CA ILE A 114 -19.21 -15.52 17.84
C ILE A 114 -17.70 -15.77 17.92
N LEU A 115 -16.90 -14.83 17.41
CA LEU A 115 -15.45 -14.88 17.43
C LEU A 115 -14.91 -15.04 18.85
N LYS A 116 -15.46 -14.29 19.82
CA LYS A 116 -15.07 -14.40 21.23
C LYS A 116 -15.25 -15.82 21.78
N LYS A 117 -16.37 -16.47 21.49
CA LYS A 117 -16.63 -17.85 21.95
C LYS A 117 -15.66 -18.86 21.33
N ILE A 118 -15.41 -18.72 20.02
CA ILE A 118 -14.42 -19.53 19.30
C ILE A 118 -13.03 -19.36 19.93
N TRP A 119 -12.66 -18.11 20.19
CA TRP A 119 -11.37 -17.75 20.75
C TRP A 119 -11.19 -18.32 22.16
N ASP A 120 -12.17 -18.15 23.06
CA ASP A 120 -12.12 -18.72 24.42
C ASP A 120 -11.89 -20.24 24.39
N ALA A 121 -12.53 -20.95 23.46
CA ALA A 121 -12.37 -22.40 23.30
C ALA A 121 -10.97 -22.78 22.76
N LEU A 122 -10.45 -22.06 21.76
CA LEU A 122 -9.09 -22.28 21.24
C LEU A 122 -8.02 -22.00 22.30
N LEU A 123 -8.15 -20.89 23.04
CA LEU A 123 -7.23 -20.54 24.12
C LEU A 123 -7.21 -21.59 25.22
N ALA A 124 -8.37 -22.13 25.60
CA ALA A 124 -8.43 -23.20 26.61
C ALA A 124 -7.60 -24.41 26.18
N LYS A 125 -7.66 -24.82 24.90
CA LYS A 125 -6.84 -25.91 24.36
C LYS A 125 -5.35 -25.57 24.35
N VAL A 126 -4.99 -24.38 23.87
CA VAL A 126 -3.59 -23.93 23.83
C VAL A 126 -2.99 -23.83 25.24
N ASN A 127 -3.71 -23.22 26.18
CA ASN A 127 -3.25 -23.05 27.57
C ASN A 127 -3.11 -24.37 28.33
N THR A 128 -3.93 -25.36 28.01
CA THR A 128 -3.83 -26.72 28.57
C THR A 128 -2.82 -27.60 27.83
N LYS A 129 -2.09 -27.04 26.85
CA LYS A 129 -1.15 -27.76 25.97
C LYS A 129 -1.80 -28.94 25.22
N GLN A 130 -3.11 -28.87 25.02
CA GLN A 130 -3.81 -29.80 24.15
C GLN A 130 -3.44 -29.51 22.69
N GLY A 131 -3.07 -30.54 21.93
CA GLY A 131 -2.81 -30.40 20.50
C GLY A 131 -4.07 -29.96 19.74
N LEU A 132 -3.91 -29.03 18.80
CA LEU A 132 -4.99 -28.60 17.91
C LEU A 132 -5.14 -29.59 16.75
N LEU A 133 -6.34 -30.17 16.63
CA LEU A 133 -6.72 -31.04 15.52
C LEU A 133 -7.00 -30.23 14.25
N ASP A 134 -7.16 -30.88 13.09
CA ASP A 134 -7.44 -30.19 11.82
C ASP A 134 -8.64 -29.22 11.87
N PRO A 135 -9.77 -29.54 12.52
CA PRO A 135 -10.86 -28.58 12.65
C PRO A 135 -10.51 -27.37 13.52
N ASP A 136 -9.65 -27.55 14.53
CA ASP A 136 -9.15 -26.45 15.37
C ASP A 136 -8.21 -25.54 14.58
N ARG A 137 -7.40 -26.12 13.70
CA ARG A 137 -6.51 -25.41 12.77
C ARG A 137 -7.29 -24.53 11.80
N VAL A 138 -8.37 -25.06 11.22
CA VAL A 138 -9.30 -24.28 10.38
C VAL A 138 -9.93 -23.14 11.19
N THR A 139 -10.39 -23.44 12.40
CA THR A 139 -11.00 -22.44 13.30
C THR A 139 -10.02 -21.33 13.67
N LEU A 140 -8.75 -21.67 13.93
CA LEU A 140 -7.67 -20.72 14.21
C LEU A 140 -7.37 -19.82 13.00
N ALA A 141 -7.31 -20.37 11.79
CA ALA A 141 -7.11 -19.58 10.59
C ALA A 141 -8.28 -18.62 10.33
N ILE A 142 -9.51 -19.05 10.59
CA ILE A 142 -10.71 -18.20 10.48
C ILE A 142 -10.67 -17.07 11.51
N SER A 143 -10.31 -17.34 12.77
CA SER A 143 -10.20 -16.29 13.78
C SER A 143 -9.11 -15.26 13.44
N ALA A 144 -8.00 -15.70 12.86
CA ALA A 144 -6.91 -14.84 12.38
C ALA A 144 -7.31 -13.87 11.25
N SER A 145 -8.49 -14.04 10.63
CA SER A 145 -9.05 -13.11 9.64
C SER A 145 -9.85 -11.95 10.24
N TYR A 146 -10.02 -11.95 11.57
CA TYR A 146 -10.70 -10.88 12.32
C TYR A 146 -9.75 -10.09 13.23
N ILE A 147 -8.72 -10.74 13.75
CA ILE A 147 -7.75 -10.17 14.69
C ILE A 147 -6.39 -10.84 14.53
N SER A 148 -5.30 -10.10 14.72
CA SER A 148 -3.95 -10.65 14.64
C SER A 148 -3.72 -11.70 15.70
N LEU A 149 -3.12 -12.83 15.33
CA LEU A 149 -2.69 -13.85 16.28
C LEU A 149 -1.77 -13.25 17.36
N GLY A 150 -0.94 -12.25 17.03
CA GLY A 150 -0.05 -11.59 17.97
C GLY A 150 -0.76 -10.82 19.09
N ASP A 151 -2.01 -10.40 18.87
CA ASP A 151 -2.75 -9.62 19.86
C ASP A 151 -3.31 -10.49 21.00
N TRP A 152 -3.35 -11.81 20.80
CA TRP A 152 -3.96 -12.72 21.77
C TRP A 152 -3.21 -14.03 22.04
N MET A 153 -2.30 -14.45 21.17
CA MET A 153 -1.45 -15.61 21.39
C MET A 153 -0.09 -15.19 21.94
N LYS A 154 0.18 -15.56 23.20
CA LYS A 154 1.48 -15.28 23.86
C LYS A 154 2.54 -16.31 23.49
N GLU A 155 2.15 -17.58 23.44
CA GLU A 155 3.01 -18.71 23.10
C GLU A 155 2.58 -19.31 21.77
N ILE A 156 3.55 -19.70 20.95
CA ILE A 156 3.30 -20.38 19.68
C ILE A 156 3.55 -21.87 19.91
N PRO A 157 2.52 -22.73 19.82
CA PRO A 157 2.72 -24.17 19.94
C PRO A 157 3.64 -24.68 18.82
N GLU A 158 4.68 -25.45 19.17
CA GLU A 158 5.64 -26.00 18.19
C GLU A 158 4.96 -26.78 17.06
N THR A 159 3.86 -27.46 17.39
CA THR A 159 3.04 -28.25 16.44
C THR A 159 2.34 -27.42 15.37
N LEU A 160 2.38 -26.09 15.46
CA LEU A 160 1.76 -25.17 14.51
C LEU A 160 2.78 -24.25 13.79
N ASN A 161 4.08 -24.42 14.06
CA ASN A 161 5.13 -23.65 13.41
C ASN A 161 5.38 -24.07 11.95
N GLU A 162 4.81 -25.19 11.51
CA GLU A 162 4.97 -25.72 10.16
C GLU A 162 3.66 -25.70 9.34
N GLY A 163 3.80 -25.83 8.01
CA GLY A 163 2.68 -25.88 7.08
C GLY A 163 1.95 -24.54 6.89
N PRO A 164 0.71 -24.56 6.38
CA PRO A 164 -0.03 -23.33 6.04
C PRO A 164 -0.17 -22.36 7.22
N ILE A 165 -0.46 -22.85 8.43
CA ILE A 165 -0.63 -22.00 9.62
C ILE A 165 0.68 -21.33 10.05
N GLY A 166 1.82 -22.00 9.89
CA GLY A 166 3.13 -21.43 10.21
C GLY A 166 3.38 -20.08 9.53
N THR A 167 2.80 -19.87 8.34
CA THR A 167 2.88 -18.58 7.63
C THR A 167 2.13 -17.44 8.32
N LEU A 168 1.06 -17.73 9.05
CA LEU A 168 0.33 -16.74 9.88
C LEU A 168 1.16 -16.37 11.11
N PHE A 169 1.77 -17.36 11.77
CA PHE A 169 2.68 -17.08 12.89
C PHE A 169 3.90 -16.28 12.46
N LYS A 170 4.47 -16.59 11.29
CA LYS A 170 5.54 -15.80 10.69
C LYS A 170 5.11 -14.33 10.56
N SER A 171 4.07 -14.08 9.77
CA SER A 171 3.66 -12.71 9.41
C SER A 171 3.06 -11.89 10.55
N GLN A 172 2.30 -12.52 11.45
CA GLN A 172 1.52 -11.82 12.49
C GLN A 172 2.20 -11.78 13.86
N ILE A 173 3.26 -12.58 14.09
CA ILE A 173 3.97 -12.63 15.38
C ILE A 173 5.48 -12.53 15.21
N LEU A 174 6.10 -13.45 14.45
CA LEU A 174 7.57 -13.58 14.42
C LEU A 174 8.22 -12.38 13.71
N ASP A 175 7.67 -11.98 12.56
CA ASP A 175 8.16 -10.82 11.80
C ASP A 175 8.11 -9.55 12.65
N ARG A 176 7.01 -9.34 13.40
CA ARG A 176 6.87 -8.22 14.33
C ARG A 176 7.93 -8.25 15.45
N ARG A 177 8.26 -9.42 15.99
CA ARG A 177 9.32 -9.56 17.01
C ARG A 177 10.70 -9.22 16.43
N VAL A 178 10.96 -9.58 15.18
CA VAL A 178 12.18 -9.19 14.47
C VAL A 178 12.22 -7.67 14.31
N GLU A 179 11.13 -7.06 13.85
CA GLU A 179 11.01 -5.60 13.69
C GLU A 179 11.22 -4.87 15.03
N GLU A 180 10.60 -5.32 16.12
CA GLU A 180 10.78 -4.77 17.47
C GLU A 180 12.25 -4.84 17.93
N GLY A 181 12.96 -5.93 17.60
CA GLY A 181 14.39 -6.09 17.87
C GLY A 181 15.29 -5.17 17.05
N LEU A 182 14.86 -4.74 15.87
CA LEU A 182 15.62 -3.85 14.99
C LEU A 182 15.57 -2.38 15.42
N LEU A 183 14.51 -1.95 16.11
CA LEU A 183 14.28 -0.55 16.48
C LEU A 183 15.48 0.11 17.17
N GLY A 184 16.14 -0.59 18.10
CA GLY A 184 17.29 -0.05 18.84
C GLY A 184 18.59 0.05 18.03
N GLY A 185 18.65 -0.56 16.85
CA GLY A 185 19.83 -0.57 15.98
C GLY A 185 19.70 0.32 14.75
N ILE A 186 18.56 1.01 14.58
CA ILE A 186 18.36 1.95 13.46
C ILE A 186 19.31 3.12 13.64
N GLU A 187 20.09 3.41 12.60
CA GLU A 187 20.96 4.58 12.59
C GLU A 187 20.14 5.86 12.50
N VAL A 188 20.35 6.78 13.43
CA VAL A 188 19.61 8.05 13.52
C VAL A 188 20.49 9.19 13.00
N LEU A 189 20.05 9.82 11.92
CA LEU A 189 20.68 11.00 11.34
C LEU A 189 20.48 12.23 12.22
N SER A 190 19.24 12.49 12.60
CA SER A 190 18.85 13.66 13.37
C SER A 190 17.53 13.41 14.12
N SER A 191 17.30 14.18 15.18
CA SER A 191 16.00 14.23 15.84
C SER A 191 14.99 15.01 15.01
N VAL A 192 13.75 14.50 14.95
CA VAL A 192 12.63 15.17 14.25
C VAL A 192 12.06 16.27 15.15
N THR A 193 12.18 17.52 14.74
CA THR A 193 11.80 18.70 15.54
C THR A 193 10.78 19.60 14.87
N ASP A 194 10.64 19.54 13.54
CA ASP A 194 9.59 20.28 12.82
C ASP A 194 8.19 19.80 13.25
N ALA A 195 7.27 20.75 13.46
CA ALA A 195 5.96 20.47 14.02
C ALA A 195 5.08 19.62 13.09
N THR A 196 5.20 19.79 11.77
CA THR A 196 4.49 18.98 10.79
C THR A 196 5.16 17.63 10.65
N SER A 197 6.49 17.56 10.59
CA SER A 197 7.23 16.29 10.58
C SER A 197 6.89 15.42 11.79
N VAL A 198 6.73 15.98 13.00
CA VAL A 198 6.31 15.21 14.19
C VAL A 198 4.90 14.62 14.02
N LYS A 199 3.96 15.35 13.41
CA LYS A 199 2.60 14.83 13.15
C LYS A 199 2.62 13.73 12.10
N VAL A 200 3.36 13.94 11.01
CA VAL A 200 3.52 12.96 9.91
C VAL A 200 4.22 11.70 10.43
N GLN A 201 5.30 11.85 11.20
CA GLN A 201 5.98 10.75 11.87
C GLN A 201 5.00 9.95 12.73
N LYS A 202 4.21 10.61 13.58
CA LYS A 202 3.22 9.93 14.42
C LYS A 202 2.23 9.10 13.60
N GLN A 203 1.76 9.62 12.46
CA GLN A 203 0.87 8.88 11.58
C GLN A 203 1.51 7.58 11.07
N TYR A 204 2.74 7.63 10.55
CA TYR A 204 3.42 6.44 10.02
C TYR A 204 4.00 5.53 11.12
N GLU A 205 4.20 6.03 12.34
CA GLU A 205 4.46 5.21 13.53
C GLU A 205 3.21 4.46 14.00
N GLU A 206 2.01 4.98 13.79
CA GLU A 206 0.77 4.27 14.10
C GLU A 206 0.42 3.28 12.99
N ASN A 207 0.51 3.68 11.72
CA ASN A 207 0.22 2.84 10.56
C ASN A 207 1.35 2.96 9.50
N PRO A 208 2.41 2.11 9.59
CA PRO A 208 3.48 2.07 8.59
C PRO A 208 2.94 1.81 7.17
N PHE A 209 3.41 2.61 6.20
CA PHE A 209 2.90 2.63 4.83
C PHE A 209 4.05 2.75 3.80
N PRO A 210 3.94 2.14 2.59
CA PRO A 210 2.86 1.26 2.12
C PRO A 210 2.89 -0.14 2.73
N ARG A 211 1.77 -0.86 2.70
CA ARG A 211 1.76 -2.31 2.99
C ARG A 211 2.02 -3.11 1.73
N TRP A 212 2.93 -4.08 1.82
CA TRP A 212 3.26 -4.95 0.69
C TRP A 212 3.82 -6.29 1.18
N SER A 213 3.58 -7.35 0.40
CA SER A 213 3.98 -8.74 0.71
C SER A 213 4.98 -9.33 -0.27
N VAL A 214 4.92 -8.93 -1.54
CA VAL A 214 5.78 -9.47 -2.60
C VAL A 214 6.19 -8.33 -3.53
N LEU A 215 7.45 -8.33 -3.97
CA LEU A 215 7.93 -7.44 -5.02
C LEU A 215 7.74 -8.08 -6.39
N SER A 216 7.34 -7.27 -7.36
CA SER A 216 7.44 -7.66 -8.77
C SER A 216 8.91 -7.74 -9.20
N PRO A 217 9.32 -8.78 -9.93
CA PRO A 217 10.69 -8.89 -10.42
C PRO A 217 10.97 -7.78 -11.43
N ASN A 218 12.05 -7.02 -11.19
CA ASN A 218 12.58 -6.07 -12.17
C ASN A 218 13.81 -6.67 -12.85
N LYS A 219 13.97 -6.41 -14.15
CA LYS A 219 15.22 -6.72 -14.85
C LYS A 219 16.32 -5.80 -14.31
N THR A 220 17.46 -6.37 -13.95
CA THR A 220 18.66 -5.62 -13.60
C THR A 220 19.07 -4.70 -14.76
N SER A 221 19.47 -3.47 -14.44
CA SER A 221 19.87 -2.44 -15.40
C SER A 221 20.74 -1.39 -14.70
N THR A 222 21.16 -0.37 -15.43
CA THR A 222 21.77 0.85 -14.87
C THR A 222 20.76 1.99 -14.85
N VAL A 223 21.05 3.05 -14.11
CA VAL A 223 20.21 4.26 -14.11
C VAL A 223 20.22 4.89 -15.51
N GLY A 224 21.39 4.98 -16.14
CA GLY A 224 21.56 5.52 -17.49
C GLY A 224 20.74 4.77 -18.55
N GLU A 225 20.76 3.43 -18.52
CA GLU A 225 19.92 2.60 -19.41
C GLU A 225 18.43 2.85 -19.20
N THR A 226 18.01 3.00 -17.94
CA THR A 226 16.61 3.30 -17.60
C THR A 226 16.19 4.66 -18.13
N LEU A 227 17.02 5.69 -17.94
CA LEU A 227 16.78 7.03 -18.46
C LEU A 227 16.74 7.07 -19.99
N GLN A 228 17.66 6.37 -20.65
CA GLN A 228 17.71 6.30 -22.12
C GLN A 228 16.47 5.62 -22.71
N SER A 229 15.88 4.67 -21.98
CA SER A 229 14.61 4.02 -22.35
C SER A 229 13.40 4.96 -22.17
N LEU A 230 13.35 5.70 -21.05
CA LEU A 230 12.25 6.62 -20.74
C LEU A 230 12.31 7.91 -21.59
N PHE A 231 13.50 8.44 -21.81
CA PHE A 231 13.76 9.73 -22.43
C PHE A 231 14.83 9.60 -23.53
N PRO A 232 14.49 9.08 -24.73
CA PRO A 232 15.47 8.74 -25.76
C PRO A 232 16.36 9.89 -26.26
N TYR A 233 15.94 11.14 -26.06
CA TYR A 233 16.67 12.33 -26.49
C TYR A 233 17.58 12.91 -25.40
N PHE A 234 17.41 12.47 -24.15
CA PHE A 234 18.26 12.88 -23.05
C PHE A 234 19.53 12.04 -23.02
N LYS A 235 20.69 12.69 -22.92
CA LYS A 235 21.98 12.02 -22.77
C LYS A 235 22.32 11.94 -21.30
N ALA A 236 22.12 10.78 -20.69
CA ALA A 236 22.49 10.56 -19.29
C ALA A 236 24.02 10.67 -19.11
N PRO A 237 24.50 11.23 -17.98
CA PRO A 237 25.92 11.21 -17.63
C PRO A 237 26.51 9.80 -17.62
N GLU A 238 27.77 9.66 -18.04
CA GLU A 238 28.46 8.35 -18.11
C GLU A 238 28.49 7.62 -16.77
N THR A 239 28.58 8.36 -15.65
CA THR A 239 28.55 7.82 -14.28
C THR A 239 27.29 6.99 -14.00
N LEU A 240 26.15 7.36 -14.59
CA LEU A 240 24.87 6.65 -14.39
C LEU A 240 24.80 5.30 -15.11
N PHE A 241 25.75 5.00 -16.00
CA PHE A 241 25.90 3.69 -16.65
C PHE A 241 26.82 2.74 -15.89
N GLU A 242 27.47 3.20 -14.81
CA GLU A 242 28.40 2.39 -14.02
C GLU A 242 27.95 2.26 -12.57
N ARG A 243 28.56 3.04 -11.68
CA ARG A 243 28.28 3.07 -10.24
C ARG A 243 27.83 4.47 -9.88
N CYS A 244 26.71 4.55 -9.17
CA CYS A 244 26.10 5.81 -8.76
C CYS A 244 25.71 5.77 -7.28
N SER A 245 25.63 6.94 -6.65
CA SER A 245 25.01 7.12 -5.35
C SER A 245 23.55 7.56 -5.52
N ILE A 246 22.62 6.87 -4.85
CA ILE A 246 21.18 7.17 -4.91
C ILE A 246 20.67 7.50 -3.51
N LEU A 247 19.98 8.63 -3.36
CA LEU A 247 19.22 8.98 -2.16
C LEU A 247 17.72 8.77 -2.40
N ILE A 248 17.06 8.11 -1.45
CA ILE A 248 15.61 7.89 -1.43
C ILE A 248 15.06 8.48 -0.13
N PRO A 249 14.71 9.79 -0.11
CA PRO A 249 14.04 10.39 1.04
C PRO A 249 12.59 9.89 1.13
N GLY A 250 12.08 9.72 2.35
CA GLY A 250 10.73 9.20 2.62
C GLY A 250 10.53 7.79 2.08
N CYS A 251 11.41 6.87 2.47
CA CYS A 251 11.43 5.53 1.89
C CYS A 251 10.31 4.59 2.41
N GLY A 252 9.54 5.03 3.41
CA GLY A 252 8.44 4.29 4.01
C GLY A 252 8.86 2.90 4.47
N THR A 253 8.03 1.90 4.15
CA THR A 253 8.28 0.49 4.46
C THR A 253 9.26 -0.19 3.49
N GLY A 254 10.02 0.57 2.71
CA GLY A 254 11.15 0.06 1.93
C GLY A 254 10.80 -0.59 0.59
N GLN A 255 9.56 -0.51 0.12
CA GLN A 255 9.18 -1.14 -1.15
C GLN A 255 10.01 -0.63 -2.33
N GLN A 256 10.00 0.70 -2.54
CA GLN A 256 10.75 1.36 -3.59
C GLN A 256 12.27 1.17 -3.46
N PRO A 257 12.93 1.46 -2.31
CA PRO A 257 14.38 1.34 -2.23
C PRO A 257 14.86 -0.10 -2.41
N ILE A 258 14.12 -1.12 -1.94
CA ILE A 258 14.47 -2.53 -2.18
C ILE A 258 14.32 -2.86 -3.68
N GLN A 259 13.27 -2.39 -4.34
CA GLN A 259 13.10 -2.58 -5.80
C GLN A 259 14.23 -1.92 -6.60
N GLU A 260 14.65 -0.72 -6.21
CA GLU A 260 15.75 -0.02 -6.86
C GLU A 260 17.10 -0.67 -6.58
N ALA A 261 17.33 -1.16 -5.36
CA ALA A 261 18.54 -1.89 -5.01
C ALA A 261 18.69 -3.19 -5.83
N LEU A 262 17.59 -3.93 -6.03
CA LEU A 262 17.55 -5.10 -6.92
C LEU A 262 17.76 -4.73 -8.39
N ARG A 263 17.20 -3.59 -8.84
CA ARG A 263 17.30 -3.15 -10.23
C ARG A 263 18.68 -2.60 -10.56
N TYR A 264 19.32 -1.88 -9.64
CA TYR A 264 20.59 -1.18 -9.80
C TYR A 264 21.67 -1.74 -8.85
N PRO A 265 22.09 -3.01 -9.03
CA PRO A 265 22.99 -3.68 -8.08
C PRO A 265 24.39 -3.05 -7.99
N THR A 266 24.78 -2.19 -8.93
CA THR A 266 26.06 -1.48 -8.94
C THR A 266 26.04 -0.16 -8.18
N CYS A 267 24.86 0.41 -7.91
CA CYS A 267 24.72 1.67 -7.19
C CYS A 267 24.65 1.44 -5.67
N GLN A 268 25.03 2.46 -4.90
CA GLN A 268 24.89 2.51 -3.45
C GLN A 268 23.70 3.37 -3.09
N LEU A 269 22.74 2.80 -2.35
CA LEU A 269 21.49 3.46 -2.00
C LEU A 269 21.49 3.86 -0.53
N THR A 270 21.06 5.08 -0.26
CA THR A 270 20.73 5.55 1.09
C THR A 270 19.25 5.90 1.11
N ALA A 271 18.50 5.29 2.03
CA ALA A 271 17.08 5.48 2.21
C ALA A 271 16.80 6.09 3.58
N ILE A 272 16.00 7.15 3.61
CA ILE A 272 15.72 7.93 4.82
C ILE A 272 14.23 7.93 5.09
N ASP A 273 13.81 7.76 6.35
CA ASP A 273 12.41 7.95 6.75
C ASP A 273 12.30 8.52 8.16
N LEU A 274 11.16 9.16 8.47
CA LEU A 274 10.84 9.66 9.80
C LEU A 274 10.49 8.51 10.76
N SER A 275 9.80 7.48 10.25
CA SER A 275 9.18 6.40 11.02
C SER A 275 10.14 5.25 11.27
N SER A 276 10.50 5.05 12.54
CA SER A 276 11.32 3.92 12.98
C SER A 276 10.65 2.58 12.71
N LYS A 277 9.32 2.49 12.84
CA LYS A 277 8.57 1.28 12.51
C LYS A 277 8.54 0.96 11.03
N SER A 278 8.44 1.98 10.17
CA SER A 278 8.52 1.78 8.72
C SER A 278 9.92 1.29 8.32
N LEU A 279 10.97 1.86 8.92
CA LEU A 279 12.35 1.42 8.73
C LEU A 279 12.62 0.01 9.27
N ALA A 280 12.09 -0.35 10.44
CA ALA A 280 12.24 -1.70 10.98
C ALA A 280 11.64 -2.76 10.04
N PHE A 281 10.45 -2.49 9.49
CA PHE A 281 9.85 -3.32 8.45
C PHE A 281 10.76 -3.36 7.21
N ALA A 282 11.20 -2.21 6.70
CA ALA A 282 12.06 -2.10 5.53
C ALA A 282 13.36 -2.92 5.68
N MET A 283 14.02 -2.83 6.84
CA MET A 283 15.26 -3.55 7.15
C MET A 283 15.06 -5.06 7.21
N ARG A 284 13.98 -5.55 7.87
CA ARG A 284 13.64 -6.98 7.85
C ARG A 284 13.41 -7.47 6.42
N ARG A 285 12.64 -6.72 5.63
CA ARG A 285 12.37 -7.09 4.23
C ARG A 285 13.64 -7.05 3.38
N SER A 286 14.50 -6.07 3.59
CA SER A 286 15.80 -5.96 2.92
C SER A 286 16.67 -7.19 3.17
N ASP A 287 16.70 -7.71 4.40
CA ASP A 287 17.38 -8.96 4.74
C ASP A 287 16.74 -10.18 4.04
N GLU A 288 15.41 -10.29 4.04
CA GLU A 288 14.68 -11.36 3.33
C GLU A 288 14.95 -11.39 1.82
N TYR A 289 15.22 -10.24 1.19
CA TYR A 289 15.60 -10.12 -0.22
C TYR A 289 17.12 -10.16 -0.45
N GLY A 290 17.94 -10.27 0.59
CA GLY A 290 19.40 -10.35 0.49
C GLY A 290 20.05 -9.08 -0.05
N ILE A 291 19.49 -7.91 0.24
CA ILE A 291 20.02 -6.63 -0.25
C ILE A 291 21.22 -6.20 0.57
N SER A 292 22.32 -5.85 -0.10
CA SER A 292 23.59 -5.45 0.52
C SER A 292 24.06 -4.05 0.16
N ASN A 293 23.46 -3.42 -0.85
CA ASN A 293 23.82 -2.09 -1.36
C ASN A 293 22.83 -0.99 -0.93
N LEU A 294 22.07 -1.21 0.14
CA LEU A 294 21.07 -0.30 0.67
C LEU A 294 21.28 -0.05 2.16
N ARG A 295 21.42 1.23 2.54
CA ARG A 295 21.51 1.68 3.93
C ARG A 295 20.23 2.44 4.31
N PHE A 296 19.74 2.19 5.52
CA PHE A 296 18.56 2.86 6.08
C PHE A 296 18.97 3.83 7.18
N LEU A 297 18.40 5.04 7.18
CA LEU A 297 18.62 6.07 8.18
C LEU A 297 17.28 6.61 8.68
N GLN A 298 17.14 6.80 9.99
CA GLN A 298 16.03 7.55 10.55
C GLN A 298 16.37 9.03 10.62
N GLY A 299 15.51 9.89 10.09
CA GLY A 299 15.69 11.33 10.22
C GLY A 299 14.69 12.15 9.42
N ASP A 300 14.66 13.44 9.74
CA ASP A 300 13.95 14.44 8.96
C ASP A 300 14.87 14.95 7.84
N ILE A 301 14.37 15.00 6.61
CA ILE A 301 15.14 15.49 5.47
C ILE A 301 15.48 16.97 5.60
N LEU A 302 14.72 17.75 6.39
CA LEU A 302 15.04 19.14 6.70
C LEU A 302 16.37 19.31 7.45
N ASN A 303 16.87 18.22 8.05
CA ASN A 303 18.11 18.21 8.83
C ASN A 303 19.28 17.56 8.08
N LEU A 304 19.13 17.22 6.79
CA LEU A 304 20.25 16.78 5.96
C LEU A 304 21.28 17.91 5.90
N LYS A 305 22.49 17.65 6.41
CA LYS A 305 23.56 18.65 6.42
C LYS A 305 24.32 18.65 5.10
N ASP A 306 24.81 19.82 4.71
CA ASP A 306 25.76 19.96 3.61
C ASP A 306 26.94 18.98 3.81
N GLY A 307 27.12 18.03 2.89
CA GLY A 307 28.21 17.07 2.90
C GLY A 307 27.90 15.69 3.50
N GLU A 308 26.67 15.40 3.93
CA GLU A 308 26.21 14.02 4.25
C GLU A 308 25.98 13.16 2.98
N GLY A 309 26.90 13.29 2.01
CA GLY A 309 26.88 12.66 0.68
C GLY A 309 26.46 13.64 -0.42
N GLN A 310 27.22 13.66 -1.52
CA GLN A 310 26.71 14.15 -2.80
C GLN A 310 26.13 12.96 -3.55
N PHE A 311 24.86 13.04 -3.92
CA PHE A 311 24.12 11.97 -4.59
C PHE A 311 24.01 12.24 -6.08
N ASP A 312 24.35 11.25 -6.90
CA ASP A 312 24.20 11.35 -8.36
C ASP A 312 22.72 11.32 -8.77
N VAL A 313 21.89 10.64 -7.96
CA VAL A 313 20.45 10.54 -8.16
C VAL A 313 19.71 10.76 -6.84
N ILE A 314 18.68 11.59 -6.85
CA ILE A 314 17.72 11.69 -5.75
C ILE A 314 16.34 11.27 -6.26
N ASN A 315 15.75 10.23 -5.70
CA ASN A 315 14.41 9.80 -6.03
C ASN A 315 13.44 10.07 -4.89
N CYS A 316 12.77 11.22 -4.94
CA CYS A 316 11.85 11.73 -3.94
C CYS A 316 10.40 11.63 -4.46
N THR A 317 9.75 10.50 -4.17
CA THR A 317 8.37 10.22 -4.60
C THR A 317 7.50 10.07 -3.36
N GLY A 318 6.41 10.83 -3.23
CA GLY A 318 5.51 10.67 -2.07
C GLY A 318 5.89 11.44 -0.81
N VAL A 319 6.71 12.51 -0.92
CA VAL A 319 7.30 13.16 0.27
C VAL A 319 7.06 14.66 0.31
N LEU A 320 7.51 15.40 -0.70
CA LEU A 320 7.52 16.87 -0.66
C LEU A 320 6.13 17.46 -0.41
N HIS A 321 5.08 16.85 -0.96
CA HIS A 321 3.70 17.28 -0.78
C HIS A 321 3.14 17.01 0.62
N HIS A 322 3.84 16.29 1.50
CA HIS A 322 3.44 16.06 2.89
C HIS A 322 4.20 16.95 3.89
N MET A 323 5.03 17.88 3.39
CA MET A 323 5.81 18.80 4.21
C MET A 323 5.10 20.13 4.39
N ALA A 324 5.35 20.84 5.49
CA ALA A 324 4.79 22.18 5.72
C ALA A 324 5.22 23.22 4.66
N ASP A 325 6.46 23.10 4.17
CA ASP A 325 6.98 23.89 3.03
C ASP A 325 7.67 22.92 2.05
N PRO A 326 6.96 22.47 1.00
CA PRO A 326 7.51 21.58 0.00
C PRO A 326 8.75 22.13 -0.72
N ILE A 327 8.82 23.45 -0.94
CA ILE A 327 9.94 24.08 -1.65
C ILE A 327 11.18 24.15 -0.76
N ALA A 328 11.02 24.39 0.54
CA ALA A 328 12.12 24.30 1.50
C ALA A 328 12.72 22.88 1.52
N GLY A 329 11.89 21.85 1.58
CA GLY A 329 12.33 20.46 1.50
C GLY A 329 13.07 20.15 0.20
N TRP A 330 12.54 20.61 -0.94
CA TRP A 330 13.18 20.42 -2.24
C TRP A 330 14.56 21.10 -2.31
N LYS A 331 14.71 22.31 -1.74
CA LYS A 331 16.02 23.01 -1.67
C LYS A 331 17.06 22.22 -0.88
N ILE A 332 16.68 21.60 0.23
CA ILE A 332 17.60 20.78 1.03
C ILE A 332 18.04 19.53 0.26
N LEU A 333 17.11 18.87 -0.43
CA LEU A 333 17.47 17.75 -1.29
C LEU A 333 18.39 18.18 -2.43
N LEU A 334 18.13 19.35 -3.04
CA LEU A 334 18.97 19.89 -4.09
C LEU A 334 20.40 20.21 -3.61
N SER A 335 20.59 20.68 -2.38
CA SER A 335 21.94 20.92 -1.83
C SER A 335 22.74 19.63 -1.62
N SER A 336 22.07 18.49 -1.57
CA SER A 336 22.68 17.16 -1.47
C SER A 336 22.93 16.50 -2.84
N LEU A 337 22.51 17.14 -3.94
CA LEU A 337 22.68 16.61 -5.30
C LEU A 337 24.09 16.91 -5.82
N SER A 338 24.73 15.92 -6.44
CA SER A 338 25.99 16.10 -7.16
C SER A 338 25.83 17.12 -8.30
N PRO A 339 26.91 17.82 -8.72
CA PRO A 339 26.93 18.47 -10.03
C PRO A 339 26.53 17.50 -11.13
N ASP A 340 25.70 17.93 -12.08
CA ASP A 340 25.09 17.10 -13.14
C ASP A 340 24.22 15.93 -12.64
N GLY A 341 23.91 15.90 -11.34
CA GLY A 341 23.02 14.91 -10.74
C GLY A 341 21.57 15.08 -11.16
N LEU A 342 20.78 14.04 -10.99
CA LEU A 342 19.39 13.98 -11.43
C LEU A 342 18.42 13.80 -10.27
N MET A 343 17.25 14.43 -10.37
CA MET A 343 16.15 14.23 -9.42
C MET A 343 14.94 13.62 -10.12
N LYS A 344 14.37 12.58 -9.52
CA LYS A 344 13.01 12.13 -9.80
C LYS A 344 12.12 12.63 -8.67
N ILE A 345 11.08 13.38 -9.01
CA ILE A 345 10.17 14.01 -8.07
C ILE A 345 8.75 13.55 -8.35
N GLY A 346 8.06 13.02 -7.34
CA GLY A 346 6.66 12.61 -7.41
C GLY A 346 5.77 13.53 -6.57
N LEU A 347 4.81 14.20 -7.22
CA LEU A 347 3.89 15.15 -6.60
C LEU A 347 2.44 14.81 -6.93
N TYR A 348 1.52 15.17 -6.05
CA TYR A 348 0.09 14.99 -6.31
C TYR A 348 -0.48 16.11 -7.16
N SER A 349 -1.23 15.72 -8.19
CA SER A 349 -1.98 16.63 -9.06
C SER A 349 -3.21 17.22 -8.34
N GLU A 350 -3.39 18.54 -8.42
CA GLU A 350 -4.61 19.22 -7.97
C GLU A 350 -5.86 18.69 -8.70
N TYR A 351 -5.79 18.56 -10.02
CA TYR A 351 -6.92 18.09 -10.83
C TYR A 351 -7.26 16.65 -10.49
N ALA A 352 -6.27 15.77 -10.38
CA ALA A 352 -6.50 14.36 -10.11
C ALA A 352 -6.93 14.12 -8.65
N ARG A 353 -6.46 14.93 -7.69
CA ARG A 353 -6.84 14.84 -6.28
C ARG A 353 -8.17 15.49 -5.94
N ARG A 354 -8.87 16.18 -6.85
CA ARG A 354 -10.15 16.87 -6.57
C ARG A 354 -11.16 16.04 -5.76
N HIS A 355 -11.32 14.75 -6.11
CA HIS A 355 -12.24 13.85 -5.41
C HIS A 355 -11.76 13.46 -4.01
N VAL A 356 -10.44 13.37 -3.82
CA VAL A 356 -9.81 13.13 -2.53
C VAL A 356 -10.00 14.35 -1.63
N VAL A 357 -9.82 15.55 -2.17
CA VAL A 357 -10.05 16.82 -1.47
C VAL A 357 -11.51 16.94 -1.01
N ASP A 358 -12.48 16.61 -1.88
CA ASP A 358 -13.91 16.60 -1.53
C ASP A 358 -14.22 15.64 -0.37
N VAL A 359 -13.65 14.43 -0.40
CA VAL A 359 -13.82 13.44 0.68
C VAL A 359 -13.17 13.91 1.98
N ARG A 360 -11.97 14.49 1.93
CA ARG A 360 -11.28 15.06 3.11
C ARG A 360 -12.07 16.21 3.71
N GLN A 361 -12.65 17.09 2.89
CA GLN A 361 -13.53 18.16 3.35
C GLN A 361 -14.77 17.58 4.01
N TRP A 362 -15.40 16.56 3.43
CA TRP A 362 -16.53 15.87 4.05
C TRP A 362 -16.15 15.25 5.41
N ILE A 363 -15.04 14.52 5.51
CA ILE A 363 -14.51 13.95 6.77
C ILE A 363 -14.33 15.04 7.83
N SER A 364 -13.75 16.18 7.45
CA SER A 364 -13.56 17.35 8.32
C SER A 364 -14.90 17.88 8.84
N THR A 365 -15.92 18.03 7.97
CA THR A 365 -17.26 18.48 8.42
C THR A 365 -17.94 17.54 9.40
N GLN A 366 -17.59 16.25 9.38
CA GLN A 366 -18.11 15.24 10.30
C GLN A 366 -17.27 15.15 11.60
N ASN A 367 -16.17 15.90 11.72
CA ASN A 367 -15.21 15.84 12.83
C ASN A 367 -14.65 14.44 13.10
N LEU A 368 -14.54 13.61 12.06
CA LEU A 368 -14.03 12.24 12.19
C LEU A 368 -12.53 12.27 12.47
N GLN A 369 -12.12 11.58 13.54
CA GLN A 369 -10.71 11.44 13.91
C GLN A 369 -10.06 10.33 13.08
N PRO A 370 -8.74 10.37 12.83
CA PRO A 370 -8.04 9.38 12.02
C PRO A 370 -7.71 8.09 12.81
N THR A 371 -8.68 7.56 13.56
CA THR A 371 -8.53 6.25 14.25
C THR A 371 -8.85 5.12 13.29
N GLU A 372 -8.31 3.92 13.52
CA GLU A 372 -8.57 2.75 12.66
C GLU A 372 -10.06 2.44 12.53
N ASP A 373 -10.82 2.57 13.62
CA ASP A 373 -12.27 2.38 13.62
C ASP A 373 -13.01 3.43 12.80
N ALA A 374 -12.61 4.69 12.90
CA ALA A 374 -13.20 5.78 12.11
C ALA A 374 -12.85 5.65 10.62
N ILE A 375 -11.63 5.24 10.29
CA ILE A 375 -11.20 4.95 8.91
C ILE A 375 -12.03 3.81 8.34
N ARG A 376 -12.16 2.71 9.08
CA ARG A 376 -12.95 1.53 8.68
C ARG A 376 -14.42 1.90 8.45
N GLU A 377 -15.01 2.66 9.36
CA GLU A 377 -16.39 3.11 9.24
C GLU A 377 -16.57 4.07 8.06
N THR A 378 -15.63 4.99 7.85
CA THR A 378 -15.65 5.93 6.72
C THR A 378 -15.63 5.19 5.39
N ARG A 379 -14.76 4.18 5.24
CA ARG A 379 -14.73 3.32 4.06
C ARG A 379 -16.06 2.61 3.84
N ARG A 380 -16.63 2.03 4.89
CA ARG A 380 -17.94 1.36 4.82
C ARG A 380 -19.03 2.32 4.33
N LEU A 381 -19.08 3.54 4.87
CA LEU A 381 -20.03 4.57 4.45
C LEU A 381 -19.87 4.93 2.98
N ILE A 382 -18.63 5.10 2.49
CA ILE A 382 -18.36 5.39 1.07
C ILE A 382 -18.79 4.21 0.19
N LEU A 383 -18.45 2.98 0.56
CA LEU A 383 -18.87 1.78 -0.17
C LEU A 383 -20.39 1.66 -0.31
N ASP A 384 -21.13 2.06 0.72
CA ASP A 384 -22.60 2.01 0.81
C ASP A 384 -23.31 3.22 0.17
N THR A 385 -22.57 4.25 -0.27
CA THR A 385 -23.19 5.37 -0.99
C THR A 385 -23.75 4.96 -2.36
N PRO A 386 -24.86 5.57 -2.83
CA PRO A 386 -25.45 5.27 -4.13
C PRO A 386 -24.49 5.46 -5.29
N GLU A 387 -24.69 4.67 -6.36
CA GLU A 387 -23.95 4.83 -7.60
C GLU A 387 -24.13 6.26 -8.17
N GLY A 388 -23.03 6.87 -8.63
CA GLY A 388 -23.00 8.26 -9.09
C GLY A 388 -22.68 9.30 -8.00
N ASP A 389 -22.63 8.94 -6.71
CA ASP A 389 -22.16 9.84 -5.66
C ASP A 389 -20.66 10.16 -5.83
N ALA A 390 -20.30 11.44 -5.78
CA ALA A 390 -18.93 11.91 -5.98
C ALA A 390 -17.92 11.29 -5.00
N LYS A 391 -18.34 10.93 -3.78
CA LYS A 391 -17.46 10.26 -2.80
C LYS A 391 -16.99 8.90 -3.29
N ARG A 392 -17.66 8.26 -4.25
CA ARG A 392 -17.26 6.95 -4.77
C ARG A 392 -16.01 7.00 -5.64
N HIS A 393 -15.58 8.18 -6.10
CA HIS A 393 -14.38 8.27 -6.93
C HIS A 393 -13.11 7.83 -6.18
N VAL A 394 -13.07 7.93 -4.83
CA VAL A 394 -11.92 7.41 -4.08
C VAL A 394 -11.82 5.87 -4.10
N LEU A 395 -12.88 5.16 -4.50
CA LEU A 395 -12.86 3.69 -4.67
C LEU A 395 -11.94 3.24 -5.82
N ALA A 396 -11.56 4.16 -6.72
CA ALA A 396 -10.63 3.88 -7.81
C ALA A 396 -9.15 3.85 -7.36
N TYR A 397 -8.85 4.34 -6.14
CA TYR A 397 -7.50 4.37 -5.60
C TYR A 397 -7.21 3.06 -4.87
N ASN A 398 -6.07 2.45 -5.17
CA ASN A 398 -5.63 1.23 -4.49
C ASN A 398 -5.51 1.44 -2.97
N ASP A 399 -5.05 2.63 -2.56
CA ASP A 399 -4.86 2.99 -1.15
C ASP A 399 -6.16 2.92 -0.34
N PHE A 400 -7.32 3.07 -0.99
CA PHE A 400 -8.60 2.93 -0.32
C PHE A 400 -8.75 1.58 0.40
N TYR A 401 -8.06 0.51 -0.05
CA TYR A 401 -8.37 -0.86 0.35
C TYR A 401 -7.58 -1.42 1.55
N SER A 402 -6.66 -0.67 2.17
CA SER A 402 -6.06 -0.96 3.51
C SER A 402 -6.32 0.15 4.54
N ILE A 403 -6.13 -0.10 5.84
CA ILE A 403 -6.29 0.97 6.86
C ILE A 403 -5.22 2.05 6.69
N SER A 404 -3.95 1.67 6.58
CA SER A 404 -2.84 2.61 6.35
C SER A 404 -3.01 3.40 5.05
N GLY A 405 -3.38 2.75 3.95
CA GLY A 405 -3.62 3.43 2.68
C GLY A 405 -4.83 4.36 2.72
N ALA A 406 -5.93 3.95 3.36
CA ALA A 406 -7.10 4.80 3.48
C ALA A 406 -6.82 6.00 4.40
N ARG A 407 -5.95 5.83 5.40
CA ARG A 407 -5.44 6.92 6.23
C ARG A 407 -4.64 7.91 5.39
N ASP A 408 -3.68 7.40 4.62
CA ASP A 408 -2.82 8.20 3.74
C ASP A 408 -3.62 8.94 2.66
N LEU A 409 -4.66 8.31 2.11
CA LEU A 409 -5.52 8.89 1.09
C LEU A 409 -6.49 9.95 1.65
N MET A 410 -7.22 9.62 2.73
CA MET A 410 -8.41 10.38 3.16
C MET A 410 -8.24 11.11 4.50
N PHE A 411 -7.20 10.80 5.26
CA PHE A 411 -7.00 11.30 6.62
C PHE A 411 -5.59 11.86 6.85
N HIS A 412 -4.81 12.07 5.79
CA HIS A 412 -3.43 12.54 5.92
C HIS A 412 -3.39 13.88 6.67
N VAL A 413 -2.42 14.00 7.59
CA VAL A 413 -2.28 15.19 8.45
C VAL A 413 -1.82 16.44 7.70
N GLU A 414 -1.09 16.28 6.60
CA GLU A 414 -0.56 17.35 5.75
C GLU A 414 -0.52 16.92 4.28
N GLU A 415 -1.20 17.60 3.36
CA GLU A 415 -1.06 17.32 1.93
C GLU A 415 -1.23 18.59 1.11
N HIS A 416 -0.26 18.82 0.23
CA HIS A 416 -0.29 19.80 -0.82
C HIS A 416 -0.58 19.13 -2.17
N THR A 417 -1.26 19.85 -3.03
CA THR A 417 -1.41 19.48 -4.43
C THR A 417 -0.71 20.52 -5.30
N PHE A 418 -0.35 20.12 -6.52
CA PHE A 418 0.36 20.96 -7.47
C PHE A 418 -0.35 20.98 -8.81
N THR A 419 -0.20 22.08 -9.52
CA THR A 419 -0.47 22.22 -10.94
C THR A 419 0.84 22.27 -11.73
N PHE A 420 0.83 21.91 -13.01
CA PHE A 420 2.02 22.04 -13.86
C PHE A 420 2.65 23.45 -13.87
N PRO A 421 1.90 24.57 -13.87
CA PRO A 421 2.49 25.90 -13.74
C PRO A 421 3.24 26.12 -12.42
N GLU A 422 2.73 25.62 -11.30
CA GLU A 422 3.43 25.71 -10.01
C GLU A 422 4.71 24.87 -10.00
N ILE A 423 4.70 23.73 -10.67
CA ILE A 423 5.90 22.90 -10.85
C ILE A 423 6.91 23.64 -11.75
N ASP A 424 6.47 24.30 -12.83
CA ASP A 424 7.35 25.13 -13.68
C ASP A 424 8.04 26.22 -12.86
N ASP A 425 7.25 26.95 -12.07
CA ASP A 425 7.74 28.01 -11.19
C ASP A 425 8.75 27.48 -10.17
N ALA A 426 8.47 26.32 -9.56
CA ALA A 426 9.37 25.66 -8.64
C ALA A 426 10.70 25.30 -9.31
N LEU A 427 10.68 24.67 -10.49
CA LEU A 427 11.90 24.31 -11.23
C LEU A 427 12.72 25.55 -11.59
N ARG A 428 12.09 26.61 -12.10
CA ARG A 428 12.77 27.87 -12.44
C ARG A 428 13.41 28.52 -11.21
N ASN A 429 12.72 28.55 -10.07
CA ASN A 429 13.23 29.11 -8.83
C ASN A 429 14.37 28.30 -8.22
N LEU A 430 14.40 26.99 -8.47
CA LEU A 430 15.44 26.07 -8.01
C LEU A 430 16.62 25.97 -9.00
N GLY A 431 16.50 26.54 -10.20
CA GLY A 431 17.51 26.42 -11.24
C GLY A 431 17.59 25.02 -11.84
N LEU A 432 16.47 24.28 -11.85
CA LEU A 432 16.36 22.94 -12.40
C LEU A 432 15.75 22.96 -13.80
N GLU A 433 16.18 22.04 -14.65
CA GLU A 433 15.60 21.80 -15.98
C GLU A 433 14.81 20.48 -15.99
N CYS A 434 13.62 20.48 -16.60
CA CYS A 434 12.83 19.27 -16.76
C CYS A 434 13.36 18.40 -17.92
N ILE A 435 13.71 17.16 -17.63
CA ILE A 435 14.09 16.15 -18.65
C ILE A 435 12.85 15.56 -19.33
N GLY A 436 11.81 15.28 -18.54
CA GLY A 436 10.54 14.72 -19.02
C GLY A 436 9.71 14.13 -17.88
N LEU A 437 8.49 13.69 -18.22
CA LEU A 437 7.55 13.08 -17.27
C LEU A 437 7.53 11.55 -17.42
N GLN A 438 7.59 10.84 -16.29
CA GLN A 438 7.45 9.39 -16.27
C GLN A 438 5.97 9.01 -16.17
N LEU A 439 5.34 8.68 -17.30
CA LEU A 439 3.93 8.32 -17.33
C LEU A 439 3.70 6.88 -16.85
N SER A 440 2.73 6.70 -15.94
CA SER A 440 2.28 5.38 -15.48
C SER A 440 1.54 4.59 -16.57
N ARG A 441 0.98 5.31 -17.54
CA ARG A 441 0.16 4.80 -18.66
C ARG A 441 0.66 5.36 -19.98
N PRO A 442 1.24 4.54 -20.89
CA PRO A 442 1.72 4.99 -22.19
C PRO A 442 0.66 5.72 -23.04
N GLU A 443 -0.62 5.34 -22.91
CA GLU A 443 -1.73 5.93 -23.69
C GLU A 443 -1.92 7.43 -23.44
N ILE A 444 -1.53 7.92 -22.25
CA ILE A 444 -1.56 9.34 -21.91
C ILE A 444 -0.61 10.11 -22.83
N GLY A 445 0.62 9.61 -23.01
CA GLY A 445 1.63 10.23 -23.86
C GLY A 445 1.25 10.22 -25.34
N GLU A 446 0.61 9.14 -25.81
CA GLU A 446 0.07 9.07 -27.18
C GLU A 446 -1.02 10.11 -27.42
N THR A 447 -1.91 10.29 -26.43
CA THR A 447 -2.99 11.28 -26.51
C THR A 447 -2.45 12.71 -26.45
N TYR A 448 -1.49 12.96 -25.57
CA TYR A 448 -0.78 14.24 -25.49
C TYR A 448 -0.15 14.63 -26.83
N LYS A 449 0.63 13.72 -27.45
CA LYS A 449 1.32 13.99 -28.72
C LYS A 449 0.36 14.28 -29.88
N ARG A 450 -0.86 13.72 -29.86
CA ARG A 450 -1.91 14.06 -30.83
C ARG A 450 -2.47 15.46 -30.65
N MET A 451 -2.57 15.93 -29.41
CA MET A 451 -3.06 17.28 -29.09
C MET A 451 -2.00 18.35 -29.32
N PHE A 452 -0.74 18.04 -29.02
CA PHE A 452 0.38 18.97 -29.09
C PHE A 452 1.49 18.44 -30.00
N PRO A 453 1.27 18.33 -31.32
CA PRO A 453 2.26 17.78 -32.26
C PRO A 453 3.56 18.60 -32.34
N GLY A 454 3.55 19.85 -31.87
CA GLY A 454 4.73 20.71 -31.77
C GLY A 454 5.62 20.41 -30.56
N ASP A 455 5.20 19.55 -29.63
CA ASP A 455 5.98 19.11 -28.47
C ASP A 455 6.04 17.57 -28.39
N PRO A 456 6.80 16.91 -29.29
CA PRO A 456 6.89 15.45 -29.32
C PRO A 456 7.63 14.85 -28.11
N ASN A 457 8.39 15.68 -27.38
CA ASN A 457 9.17 15.27 -26.21
C ASN A 457 8.39 15.44 -24.90
N MET A 458 7.26 16.12 -24.93
CA MET A 458 6.34 16.30 -23.80
C MET A 458 7.00 17.02 -22.62
N THR A 459 7.79 18.06 -22.91
CA THR A 459 8.50 18.84 -21.88
C THR A 459 7.84 20.19 -21.60
N ASN A 460 6.80 20.58 -22.35
CA ASN A 460 6.12 21.85 -22.14
C ASN A 460 5.01 21.72 -21.08
N PHE A 461 5.21 22.36 -19.93
CA PHE A 461 4.27 22.34 -18.82
C PHE A 461 2.96 23.11 -19.08
N ASN A 462 2.94 24.12 -19.96
CA ASN A 462 1.68 24.77 -20.35
C ASN A 462 0.80 23.80 -21.16
N ASN A 463 1.40 23.04 -22.09
CA ASN A 463 0.68 22.00 -22.83
C ASN A 463 0.14 20.91 -21.88
N TRP A 464 0.93 20.50 -20.88
CA TRP A 464 0.48 19.52 -19.88
C TRP A 464 -0.64 20.06 -18.98
N HIS A 465 -0.58 21.33 -18.62
CA HIS A 465 -1.65 21.99 -17.88
C HIS A 465 -2.97 22.03 -18.68
N ASP A 466 -2.90 22.37 -19.97
CA ASP A 466 -4.07 22.37 -20.85
C ASP A 466 -4.59 20.95 -21.11
N PHE A 467 -3.69 19.97 -21.22
CA PHE A 467 -4.05 18.55 -21.30
C PHE A 467 -4.83 18.10 -20.06
N GLU A 468 -4.33 18.40 -18.87
CA GLU A 468 -4.90 17.95 -17.61
C GLU A 468 -6.26 18.57 -17.31
N LYS A 469 -6.50 19.82 -17.73
CA LYS A 469 -7.85 20.43 -17.68
C LYS A 469 -8.89 19.64 -18.47
N ILE A 470 -8.48 18.96 -19.55
CA ILE A 470 -9.35 18.13 -20.38
C ILE A 470 -9.43 16.70 -19.83
N TYR A 471 -8.32 16.17 -19.30
CA TYR A 471 -8.21 14.83 -18.75
C TYR A 471 -7.74 14.86 -17.28
N PRO A 472 -8.61 15.28 -16.34
CA PRO A 472 -8.19 15.56 -14.97
C PRO A 472 -7.79 14.30 -14.17
N ASP A 473 -8.10 13.10 -14.66
CA ASP A 473 -7.74 11.83 -14.02
C ASP A 473 -6.48 11.18 -14.61
N SER A 474 -5.76 11.88 -15.50
CA SER A 474 -4.54 11.35 -16.13
C SER A 474 -3.43 11.05 -15.10
N PHE A 475 -3.30 11.90 -14.07
CA PHE A 475 -2.28 11.81 -13.04
C PHE A 475 -2.85 11.35 -11.69
N SER A 476 -3.80 10.42 -11.70
CA SER A 476 -4.45 9.89 -10.48
C SER A 476 -3.49 9.17 -9.52
N SER A 477 -2.32 8.74 -10.00
CA SER A 477 -1.22 8.29 -9.14
C SER A 477 -0.42 9.48 -8.61
N MET A 478 0.48 10.02 -9.43
CA MET A 478 1.35 11.18 -9.19
C MET A 478 1.76 11.73 -10.57
N TYR A 479 2.27 12.97 -10.61
CA TYR A 479 3.04 13.48 -11.76
C TYR A 479 4.31 12.67 -12.01
#